data_AF-A0A0C3S6T9-F1
#
_entry.id   AF-A0A0C3S6T9-F1
#
_cell.length_a   1.000
_cell.length_b   1.000
_cell.length_c   1.000
_cell.angle_alpha   90.00
_cell.angle_beta   90.00
_cell.angle_gamma   90.00
#
_symmetry.space_group_name_H-M   'P 1'
#
loop_
_entity.id
_entity.type
_entity.pdbx_description
1 polymer ?
#
loop_
_entity_poly.entity_id
_entity_poly.type
_entity_poly.pdbx_seq_one_letter_code
_entity_poly.pdbx_strand_id
1 'polypeptide(L)'
;MPYKRDSICAPEQAQYTHPSVHIQVSHNATSSLTAKNMATSQLFHTSFTDPSLPVLNFPGLYIPQSVWVPAAGPRDWERMHTIRFTQNGRQGINLGDAYRRNFNGMPDGQVIPCTSTTSQRVAIRINWPGYEPWHKHVNVANNSEHINKARLAYEVAKEVHRFYSEMGHNRGQERDWRVEVVPFEQLVLIELRHVGTGSWQPVLARAMS
;
A
#
# COMPACT_ATOMS: atom_id res chain seq x y z
N MET A 1 -6.28 -38.11 2.42
CA MET A 1 -5.24 -37.36 3.15
C MET A 1 -5.65 -35.89 3.18
N PRO A 2 -6.21 -35.38 4.30
CA PRO A 2 -6.52 -33.95 4.40
C PRO A 2 -5.23 -33.17 4.68
N TYR A 3 -4.91 -32.20 3.83
CA TYR A 3 -3.83 -31.24 4.07
C TYR A 3 -4.23 -30.34 5.25
N LYS A 4 -3.54 -30.47 6.39
CA LYS A 4 -3.57 -29.44 7.45
C LYS A 4 -3.00 -28.15 6.86
N ARG A 5 -3.83 -27.12 6.73
CA ARG A 5 -3.38 -25.74 6.52
C ARG A 5 -2.98 -25.19 7.88
N ASP A 6 -1.72 -25.35 8.25
CA ASP A 6 -1.19 -24.58 9.36
C ASP A 6 -1.14 -23.12 8.90
N SER A 7 -1.81 -22.23 9.62
CA SER A 7 -1.77 -20.78 9.36
C SER A 7 -0.33 -20.30 9.55
N ILE A 8 0.37 -20.05 8.45
CA ILE A 8 1.82 -19.74 8.43
C ILE A 8 2.13 -18.34 8.97
N CYS A 9 1.09 -17.55 9.23
CA CYS A 9 1.21 -16.19 9.70
C CYS A 9 0.26 -15.99 10.88
N ALA A 10 0.69 -16.36 12.08
CA ALA A 10 -0.05 -16.01 13.28
C ALA A 10 -0.03 -14.47 13.41
N PRO A 11 -1.19 -13.80 13.52
CA PRO A 11 -1.19 -12.39 13.86
C PRO A 11 -0.53 -12.25 15.24
N GLU A 12 0.50 -11.41 15.32
CA GLU A 12 1.07 -11.01 16.61
C GLU A 12 -0.05 -10.30 17.38
N GLN A 13 -0.66 -11.01 18.33
CA GLN A 13 -1.74 -10.48 19.17
C GLN A 13 -1.16 -9.45 20.14
N ALA A 14 -1.00 -8.22 19.68
CA ALA A 14 -0.88 -7.09 20.58
C ALA A 14 -2.25 -6.90 21.26
N GLN A 15 -2.33 -7.19 22.56
CA GLN A 15 -3.51 -6.96 23.38
C GLN A 15 -3.81 -5.45 23.45
N TYR A 16 -4.64 -4.94 22.54
CA TYR A 16 -5.18 -3.59 22.60
C TYR A 16 -6.56 -3.63 23.23
N THR A 17 -6.68 -3.08 24.43
CA THR A 17 -7.95 -2.81 25.10
C THR A 17 -8.59 -1.57 24.45
N HIS A 18 -9.70 -1.76 23.75
CA HIS A 18 -10.50 -0.65 23.22
C HIS A 18 -11.29 0.04 24.34
N PRO A 19 -11.22 1.39 24.48
CA PRO A 19 -12.22 2.13 25.24
C PRO A 19 -13.50 2.25 24.42
N SER A 20 -14.61 1.75 24.97
CA SER A 20 -15.97 1.92 24.41
C SER A 20 -16.37 3.40 24.45
N VAL A 21 -16.53 4.02 23.28
CA VAL A 21 -17.13 5.36 23.15
C VAL A 21 -18.58 5.18 22.71
N HIS A 22 -19.50 5.49 23.62
CA HIS A 22 -20.93 5.48 23.36
C HIS A 22 -21.32 6.80 22.69
N ILE A 23 -21.64 6.78 21.40
CA ILE A 23 -22.18 7.94 20.67
C ILE A 23 -23.69 7.77 20.59
N GLN A 24 -24.45 8.69 21.21
CA GLN A 24 -25.89 8.82 21.00
C GLN A 24 -26.15 9.57 19.70
N VAL A 25 -26.92 8.97 18.80
CA VAL A 25 -27.40 9.59 17.55
C VAL A 25 -28.85 10.01 17.76
N SER A 26 -29.13 11.30 17.62
CA SER A 26 -30.50 11.82 17.54
C SER A 26 -30.99 11.76 16.10
N HIS A 27 -32.24 11.32 15.93
CA HIS A 27 -32.92 11.28 14.64
C HIS A 27 -33.69 12.60 14.42
N ASN A 28 -33.63 13.12 13.19
CA ASN A 28 -34.73 13.86 12.58
C ASN A 28 -34.69 13.70 11.05
N ALA A 29 -35.79 13.22 10.48
CA ALA A 29 -36.14 13.25 9.05
C ALA A 29 -36.77 14.63 8.73
N THR A 30 -36.91 15.18 7.52
CA THR A 30 -37.28 14.65 6.20
C THR A 30 -37.06 15.78 5.16
N SER A 31 -36.66 15.49 3.91
CA SER A 31 -37.38 15.87 2.66
C SER A 31 -36.50 15.99 1.39
N SER A 32 -37.02 15.34 0.33
CA SER A 32 -37.06 15.75 -1.08
C SER A 32 -35.80 15.68 -1.99
N LEU A 33 -35.83 14.63 -2.82
CA LEU A 33 -35.21 14.41 -4.13
C LEU A 33 -34.86 15.66 -4.97
N THR A 34 -33.57 15.88 -5.27
CA THR A 34 -33.07 16.15 -6.64
C THR A 34 -31.54 16.06 -6.71
N ALA A 35 -31.02 15.55 -7.83
CA ALA A 35 -29.62 15.48 -8.27
C ALA A 35 -28.67 14.50 -7.51
N LYS A 36 -28.50 13.32 -8.10
CA LYS A 36 -27.40 12.37 -7.87
C LYS A 36 -26.06 12.99 -8.28
N ASN A 37 -25.50 13.85 -7.45
CA ASN A 37 -24.06 14.08 -7.38
C ASN A 37 -23.58 13.51 -6.05
N MET A 38 -23.51 12.18 -5.97
CA MET A 38 -22.69 11.55 -4.94
C MET A 38 -21.24 11.79 -5.32
N ALA A 39 -20.73 12.96 -4.93
CA ALA A 39 -19.31 13.21 -4.81
C ALA A 39 -18.78 12.15 -3.85
N THR A 40 -18.34 11.03 -4.42
CA THR A 40 -17.66 9.99 -3.67
C THR A 40 -16.37 10.64 -3.23
N SER A 41 -16.29 11.06 -1.97
CA SER A 41 -15.09 11.66 -1.39
C SER A 41 -13.95 10.67 -1.63
N GLN A 42 -13.10 10.96 -2.62
CA GLN A 42 -11.96 10.11 -2.93
C GLN A 42 -11.02 10.17 -1.73
N LEU A 43 -10.92 9.05 -1.01
CA LEU A 43 -9.98 8.91 0.08
C LEU A 43 -8.59 8.72 -0.53
N PHE A 44 -7.68 9.63 -0.22
CA PHE A 44 -6.27 9.50 -0.57
C PHE A 44 -5.52 8.78 0.55
N HIS A 45 -4.36 8.19 0.23
CA HIS A 45 -3.53 7.55 1.25
C HIS A 45 -3.13 8.50 2.39
N THR A 46 -3.01 9.79 2.14
CA THR A 46 -2.69 10.79 3.17
C THR A 46 -3.80 10.93 4.21
N SER A 47 -5.05 10.61 3.87
CA SER A 47 -6.22 10.68 4.77
C SER A 47 -6.47 9.39 5.55
N PHE A 48 -5.80 8.28 5.21
CA PHE A 48 -5.99 6.96 5.83
C PHE A 48 -5.07 6.77 7.06
N THR A 49 -4.83 7.84 7.81
CA THR A 49 -4.17 7.75 9.12
C THR A 49 -5.14 7.12 10.09
N ASP A 50 -5.04 5.80 10.24
CA ASP A 50 -5.42 5.17 11.48
C ASP A 50 -4.72 5.96 12.61
N PRO A 51 -5.46 6.59 13.54
CA PRO A 51 -4.87 7.47 14.54
C PRO A 51 -3.93 6.73 15.51
N SER A 52 -3.97 5.39 15.52
CA SER A 52 -3.00 4.57 16.25
C SER A 52 -1.65 4.43 15.54
N LEU A 53 -1.57 4.79 14.26
CA LEU A 53 -0.34 4.72 13.49
C LEU A 53 0.49 5.99 13.70
N PRO A 54 1.80 5.88 13.99
CA PRO A 54 2.68 7.03 14.04
C PRO A 54 2.60 7.81 12.73
N VAL A 55 2.54 9.13 12.86
CA VAL A 55 2.51 10.07 11.73
C VAL A 55 3.70 9.75 10.82
N LEU A 56 3.43 9.60 9.52
CA LEU A 56 4.50 9.40 8.55
C LEU A 56 5.36 10.67 8.54
N ASN A 57 6.62 10.54 8.91
CA ASN A 57 7.56 11.66 9.08
C ASN A 57 8.67 11.57 8.04
N PHE A 58 8.28 11.47 6.77
CA PHE A 58 9.24 11.51 5.67
C PHE A 58 9.32 12.95 5.13
N PRO A 59 10.53 13.56 5.04
CA PRO A 59 10.71 14.90 4.51
C PRO A 59 10.67 14.89 2.97
N GLY A 60 9.48 14.68 2.41
CA GLY A 60 9.26 14.62 0.97
C GLY A 60 7.81 14.79 0.57
N LEU A 61 7.55 14.71 -0.75
CA LEU A 61 6.21 14.87 -1.30
C LEU A 61 5.56 13.51 -1.52
N TYR A 62 4.51 13.20 -0.78
CA TYR A 62 3.74 11.98 -0.98
C TYR A 62 3.02 12.01 -2.33
N ILE A 63 3.07 10.90 -3.06
CA ILE A 63 2.30 10.73 -4.29
C ILE A 63 0.83 10.52 -3.90
N PRO A 64 -0.11 11.40 -4.31
CA PRO A 64 -1.50 11.38 -3.85
C PRO A 64 -2.32 10.31 -4.57
N GLN A 65 -2.04 9.04 -4.27
CA GLN A 65 -2.82 7.94 -4.83
C GLN A 65 -4.17 7.83 -4.13
N SER A 66 -5.23 7.66 -4.93
CA SER A 66 -6.54 7.26 -4.43
C SER A 66 -6.48 5.83 -3.88
N VAL A 67 -7.13 5.58 -2.76
CA VAL A 67 -7.18 4.24 -2.18
C VAL A 67 -7.98 3.34 -3.11
N TRP A 68 -7.38 2.23 -3.52
CA TRP A 68 -8.10 1.24 -4.33
C TRP A 68 -9.23 0.61 -3.51
N VAL A 69 -10.42 0.51 -4.12
CA VAL A 69 -11.60 -0.14 -3.53
C VAL A 69 -12.06 -1.24 -4.48
N PRO A 70 -12.31 -2.47 -4.00
CA PRO A 70 -12.83 -3.54 -4.84
C PRO A 70 -14.21 -3.16 -5.39
N ALA A 71 -14.40 -3.31 -6.70
CA ALA A 71 -15.66 -3.00 -7.38
C ALA A 71 -16.82 -3.91 -6.92
N ALA A 72 -16.51 -5.15 -6.57
CA ALA A 72 -17.45 -6.14 -6.06
C ALA A 72 -16.74 -7.06 -5.06
N GLY A 73 -17.48 -7.52 -4.06
CA GLY A 73 -17.02 -8.48 -3.06
C GLY A 73 -17.43 -8.11 -1.63
N PRO A 74 -17.26 -9.05 -0.67
CA PRO A 74 -17.44 -8.76 0.73
C PRO A 74 -16.52 -7.61 1.14
N ARG A 75 -17.08 -6.59 1.80
CA ARG A 75 -16.27 -5.54 2.43
C ARG A 75 -15.62 -6.01 3.73
N ASP A 76 -16.02 -7.20 4.18
CA ASP A 76 -15.65 -7.80 5.46
C ASP A 76 -14.40 -8.67 5.32
N TRP A 77 -13.35 -8.13 4.70
CA TRP A 77 -12.03 -8.75 4.75
C TRP A 77 -11.27 -8.24 5.97
N GLU A 78 -10.57 -9.14 6.64
CA GLU A 78 -9.71 -8.76 7.76
C GLU A 78 -8.52 -7.94 7.23
N ARG A 79 -8.36 -6.74 7.77
CA ARG A 79 -7.30 -5.83 7.35
C ARG A 79 -5.97 -6.29 7.93
N MET A 80 -5.05 -6.69 7.06
CA MET A 80 -3.69 -7.02 7.45
C MET A 80 -2.91 -5.76 7.86
N HIS A 81 -1.94 -5.94 8.75
CA HIS A 81 -1.06 -4.87 9.20
C HIS A 81 -0.28 -4.24 8.04
N THR A 82 -0.09 -2.94 8.12
CA THR A 82 0.71 -2.18 7.15
C THR A 82 2.17 -2.58 7.25
N ILE A 83 2.82 -2.86 6.11
CA ILE A 83 4.23 -3.24 6.07
C ILE A 83 5.04 -1.96 5.81
N ARG A 84 5.74 -1.47 6.82
CA ARG A 84 6.57 -0.25 6.72
C ARG A 84 7.99 -0.58 6.31
N PHE A 85 8.67 0.35 5.67
CA PHE A 85 10.09 0.19 5.35
C PHE A 85 10.91 1.27 6.07
N THR A 86 12.16 0.94 6.39
CA THR A 86 13.13 1.85 7.02
C THR A 86 14.51 1.55 6.44
N GLN A 87 15.28 2.59 6.12
CA GLN A 87 16.64 2.47 5.62
C GLN A 87 17.52 3.56 6.25
N ASN A 88 18.66 3.18 6.83
CA ASN A 88 19.60 4.10 7.49
C ASN A 88 18.94 4.99 8.55
N GLY A 89 18.02 4.41 9.34
CA GLY A 89 17.27 5.14 10.36
C GLY A 89 16.22 6.12 9.82
N ARG A 90 16.04 6.20 8.49
CA ARG A 90 15.01 7.02 7.84
C ARG A 90 13.82 6.17 7.41
N GLN A 91 12.64 6.77 7.41
CA GLN A 91 11.43 6.12 6.94
C GLN A 91 11.50 5.87 5.43
N GLY A 92 11.12 4.66 5.03
CA GLY A 92 11.09 4.19 3.65
C GLY A 92 12.40 3.64 3.13
N ILE A 93 12.35 3.12 1.90
CA ILE A 93 13.50 2.67 1.12
C ILE A 93 13.46 3.30 -0.28
N ASN A 94 14.60 3.77 -0.78
CA ASN A 94 14.71 4.29 -2.14
C ASN A 94 14.41 3.18 -3.17
N LEU A 95 13.53 3.45 -4.13
CA LEU A 95 13.14 2.45 -5.14
C LEU A 95 14.27 2.10 -6.11
N GLY A 96 15.14 3.05 -6.45
CA GLY A 96 16.34 2.81 -7.25
C GLY A 96 17.30 1.84 -6.55
N ASP A 97 17.52 2.01 -5.25
CA ASP A 97 18.33 1.10 -4.45
C ASP A 97 17.69 -0.28 -4.32
N ALA A 98 16.39 -0.33 -3.97
CA ALA A 98 15.66 -1.60 -3.88
C ALA A 98 15.69 -2.37 -5.21
N TYR A 99 15.51 -1.68 -6.34
CA TYR A 99 15.56 -2.27 -7.69
C TYR A 99 16.94 -2.86 -8.00
N ARG A 100 18.02 -2.17 -7.62
CA ARG A 100 19.40 -2.66 -7.72
C ARG A 100 19.77 -3.68 -6.63
N ARG A 101 18.84 -4.06 -5.76
CA ARG A 101 19.03 -4.96 -4.61
C ARG A 101 20.05 -4.44 -3.59
N ASN A 102 20.19 -3.12 -3.49
CA ASN A 102 20.97 -2.47 -2.45
C ASN A 102 20.08 -2.24 -1.22
N PHE A 103 20.19 -3.14 -0.25
CA PHE A 103 19.43 -3.08 1.01
C PHE A 103 20.28 -2.66 2.20
N ASN A 104 21.45 -2.08 1.95
CA ASN A 104 22.33 -1.60 3.00
C ASN A 104 21.58 -0.60 3.89
N GLY A 105 21.66 -0.83 5.20
CA GLY A 105 20.99 0.00 6.19
C GLY A 105 19.53 -0.33 6.46
N MET A 106 18.96 -1.41 5.90
CA MET A 106 17.64 -1.91 6.31
C MET A 106 17.77 -2.80 7.56
N PRO A 107 17.43 -2.32 8.77
CA PRO A 107 17.60 -3.11 9.99
C PRO A 107 16.69 -4.35 10.02
N ASP A 108 15.54 -4.28 9.36
CA ASP A 108 14.49 -5.30 9.35
C ASP A 108 14.36 -5.99 7.98
N GLY A 109 15.37 -5.89 7.12
CA GLY A 109 15.34 -6.46 5.77
C GLY A 109 15.08 -7.97 5.74
N GLN A 110 15.50 -8.70 6.78
CA GLN A 110 15.31 -10.15 6.92
C GLN A 110 13.96 -10.55 7.55
N VAL A 111 13.20 -9.60 8.11
CA VAL A 111 11.88 -9.91 8.68
C VAL A 111 10.96 -10.40 7.57
N ILE A 112 10.19 -11.45 7.83
CA ILE A 112 9.19 -12.00 6.91
C ILE A 112 7.85 -11.34 7.24
N PRO A 113 7.33 -10.44 6.39
CA PRO A 113 6.08 -9.77 6.66
C PRO A 113 4.89 -10.64 6.27
N CYS A 114 3.78 -10.47 6.99
CA CYS A 114 2.51 -11.10 6.64
C CYS A 114 1.89 -10.43 5.42
N THR A 115 1.98 -11.06 4.25
CA THR A 115 1.41 -10.53 2.99
C THR A 115 0.13 -11.23 2.56
N SER A 116 -0.09 -12.44 3.05
CA SER A 116 -1.24 -13.28 2.72
C SER A 116 -1.27 -14.49 3.67
N THR A 117 -2.47 -14.96 4.02
CA THR A 117 -2.65 -16.16 4.86
C THR A 117 -2.79 -17.45 4.05
N THR A 118 -3.11 -17.35 2.75
CA THR A 118 -3.51 -18.51 1.93
C THR A 118 -2.90 -18.54 0.53
N SER A 119 -2.48 -17.39 0.00
CA SER A 119 -1.92 -17.24 -1.34
C SER A 119 -0.42 -16.99 -1.31
N GLN A 120 0.30 -17.56 -2.29
CA GLN A 120 1.71 -17.29 -2.57
C GLN A 120 1.92 -16.07 -3.46
N ARG A 121 0.84 -15.43 -3.91
CA ARG A 121 0.85 -14.28 -4.82
C ARG A 121 -0.06 -13.18 -4.29
N VAL A 122 0.37 -11.93 -4.47
CA VAL A 122 -0.45 -10.75 -4.17
C VAL A 122 -0.44 -9.78 -5.35
N ALA A 123 -1.50 -9.00 -5.48
CA ALA A 123 -1.56 -7.89 -6.41
C ALA A 123 -0.95 -6.63 -5.80
N ILE A 124 0.01 -6.03 -6.49
CA ILE A 124 0.46 -4.67 -6.24
C ILE A 124 -0.40 -3.74 -7.09
N ARG A 125 -1.18 -2.88 -6.44
CA ARG A 125 -2.06 -1.87 -7.06
C ARG A 125 -1.34 -0.54 -7.10
N ILE A 126 -1.42 0.20 -8.19
CA ILE A 126 -0.89 1.56 -8.32
C ILE A 126 -2.00 2.42 -8.90
N ASN A 127 -2.43 3.43 -8.15
CA ASN A 127 -3.40 4.43 -8.59
C ASN A 127 -2.68 5.78 -8.71
N TRP A 128 -1.78 5.86 -9.68
CA TRP A 128 -0.93 7.03 -9.87
C TRP A 128 -1.75 8.22 -10.42
N PRO A 129 -1.59 9.44 -9.89
CA PRO A 129 -2.42 10.58 -10.30
C PRO A 129 -2.32 10.88 -11.81
N GLY A 130 -3.46 11.06 -12.45
CA GLY A 130 -3.55 11.29 -13.90
C GLY A 130 -3.37 10.06 -14.79
N TYR A 131 -3.24 8.84 -14.26
CA TYR A 131 -3.17 7.59 -15.03
C TYR A 131 -4.30 6.64 -14.64
N GLU A 132 -4.63 5.71 -15.54
CA GLU A 132 -5.58 4.63 -15.25
C GLU A 132 -5.05 3.70 -14.15
N PRO A 133 -5.93 3.13 -13.30
CA PRO A 133 -5.54 2.17 -12.29
C PRO A 133 -4.73 1.01 -12.87
N TRP A 134 -3.59 0.73 -12.26
CA TRP A 134 -2.65 -0.27 -12.74
C TRP A 134 -2.38 -1.34 -11.67
N HIS A 135 -2.10 -2.57 -12.09
CA HIS A 135 -1.68 -3.61 -11.16
C HIS A 135 -0.90 -4.75 -11.82
N LYS A 136 -0.07 -5.44 -11.02
CA LYS A 136 0.55 -6.72 -11.37
C LYS A 136 0.62 -7.63 -10.16
N HIS A 137 0.69 -8.94 -10.41
CA HIS A 137 0.88 -9.94 -9.37
C HIS A 137 2.36 -10.19 -9.12
N VAL A 138 2.76 -10.17 -7.86
CA VAL A 138 4.10 -10.55 -7.38
C VAL A 138 4.02 -11.84 -6.57
N ASN A 139 5.06 -12.66 -6.66
CA ASN A 139 5.20 -13.85 -5.82
C ASN A 139 5.74 -13.41 -4.45
N VAL A 140 4.99 -13.68 -3.38
CA VAL A 140 5.36 -13.39 -2.00
C VAL A 140 5.78 -14.63 -1.21
N ALA A 141 5.79 -15.79 -1.87
CA ALA A 141 6.39 -17.00 -1.37
C ALA A 141 7.11 -17.75 -2.51
N ASN A 142 8.22 -18.42 -2.18
CA ASN A 142 8.95 -19.31 -3.08
C ASN A 142 9.09 -20.67 -2.40
N ASN A 143 8.67 -21.74 -3.06
CA ASN A 143 8.75 -23.11 -2.52
C ASN A 143 8.18 -23.25 -1.09
N SER A 144 7.08 -22.52 -0.80
CA SER A 144 6.41 -22.44 0.51
C SER A 144 7.07 -21.52 1.56
N GLU A 145 8.21 -20.90 1.27
CA GLU A 145 8.81 -19.89 2.15
C GLU A 145 8.40 -18.48 1.73
N HIS A 146 7.81 -17.72 2.67
CA HIS A 146 7.47 -16.32 2.43
C HIS A 146 8.73 -15.45 2.30
N ILE A 147 8.68 -14.48 1.39
CA ILE A 147 9.82 -13.59 1.15
C ILE A 147 10.01 -12.59 2.28
N ASN A 148 11.25 -12.23 2.58
CA ASN A 148 11.57 -11.18 3.56
C ASN A 148 11.28 -9.76 3.03
N LYS A 149 11.31 -8.75 3.91
CA LYS A 149 11.02 -7.35 3.58
C LYS A 149 11.95 -6.78 2.51
N ALA A 150 13.23 -7.11 2.53
CA ALA A 150 14.18 -6.68 1.50
C ALA A 150 13.77 -7.20 0.12
N ARG A 151 13.46 -8.50 0.02
CA ARG A 151 12.99 -9.10 -1.22
C ARG A 151 11.65 -8.53 -1.66
N LEU A 152 10.72 -8.29 -0.73
CA LEU A 152 9.44 -7.65 -1.01
C LEU A 152 9.63 -6.23 -1.57
N ALA A 153 10.53 -5.44 -0.99
CA ALA A 153 10.87 -4.11 -1.50
C ALA A 153 11.38 -4.17 -2.95
N TYR A 154 12.25 -5.13 -3.28
CA TYR A 154 12.69 -5.34 -4.67
C TYR A 154 11.55 -5.73 -5.61
N GLU A 155 10.66 -6.65 -5.22
CA GLU A 155 9.52 -7.03 -6.06
C GLU A 155 8.60 -5.83 -6.32
N VAL A 156 8.34 -5.00 -5.31
CA VAL A 156 7.58 -3.76 -5.47
C VAL A 156 8.30 -2.77 -6.38
N ALA A 157 9.58 -2.52 -6.16
CA ALA A 157 10.38 -1.60 -6.98
C ALA A 157 10.39 -2.03 -8.46
N LYS A 158 10.49 -3.35 -8.71
CA LYS A 158 10.43 -3.93 -10.06
C LYS A 158 9.08 -3.68 -10.75
N GLU A 159 7.96 -3.83 -10.03
CA GLU A 159 6.65 -3.55 -10.60
C GLU A 159 6.40 -2.05 -10.77
N VAL A 160 6.89 -1.18 -9.87
CA VAL A 160 6.82 0.29 -10.07
C VAL A 160 7.66 0.71 -11.28
N HIS A 161 8.86 0.17 -11.47
CA HIS A 161 9.67 0.44 -12.65
C HIS A 161 8.96 -0.03 -13.94
N ARG A 162 8.29 -1.19 -13.88
CA ARG A 162 7.46 -1.66 -15.00
C ARG A 162 6.32 -0.70 -15.30
N PHE A 163 5.61 -0.21 -14.28
CA PHE A 163 4.59 0.82 -14.44
C PHE A 163 5.15 2.06 -15.15
N TYR A 164 6.33 2.57 -14.76
CA TYR A 164 7.02 3.67 -15.43
C TYR A 164 7.28 3.38 -16.92
N SER A 165 7.74 2.16 -17.23
CA SER A 165 8.02 1.75 -18.62
C SER A 165 6.75 1.66 -19.46
N GLU A 166 5.66 1.10 -18.91
CA GLU A 166 4.37 0.98 -19.61
C GLU A 166 3.68 2.36 -19.77
N MET A 167 3.83 3.26 -18.78
CA MET A 167 3.17 4.58 -18.78
C MET A 167 3.99 5.69 -19.42
N GLY A 168 5.29 5.51 -19.67
CA GLY A 168 6.13 6.52 -20.32
C GLY A 168 5.66 6.93 -21.72
N HIS A 169 4.82 6.11 -22.37
CA HIS A 169 4.20 6.42 -23.65
C HIS A 169 2.83 7.13 -23.51
N ASN A 170 2.25 7.11 -22.32
CA ASN A 170 0.94 7.72 -22.02
C ASN A 170 1.15 9.05 -21.32
N ARG A 171 0.58 10.13 -21.87
CA ARG A 171 0.58 11.42 -21.18
C ARG A 171 -0.44 11.41 -20.05
N GLY A 172 0.04 11.33 -18.81
CA GLY A 172 -0.80 11.48 -17.63
C GLY A 172 -1.54 12.83 -17.64
N GLN A 173 -2.79 12.82 -17.19
CA GLN A 173 -3.65 14.00 -17.17
C GLN A 173 -3.17 15.06 -16.15
N GLU A 174 -2.53 14.63 -15.06
CA GLU A 174 -2.01 15.51 -14.01
C GLU A 174 -0.55 15.85 -14.25
N ARG A 175 -0.27 17.11 -14.60
CA ARG A 175 1.05 17.59 -15.03
C ARG A 175 2.14 17.37 -13.97
N ASP A 176 1.85 17.64 -12.71
CA ASP A 176 2.84 17.59 -11.63
C ASP A 176 3.20 16.16 -11.20
N TRP A 177 2.36 15.20 -11.62
CA TRP A 177 2.52 13.78 -11.34
C TRP A 177 2.75 12.97 -12.61
N ARG A 178 3.26 13.54 -13.69
CA ARG A 178 3.65 12.68 -14.81
C ARG A 178 4.89 11.86 -14.47
N VAL A 179 4.98 10.63 -14.97
CA VAL A 179 6.12 9.74 -14.68
C VAL A 179 7.44 10.34 -15.17
N GLU A 180 7.42 11.18 -16.21
CA GLU A 180 8.60 11.93 -16.66
C GLU A 180 9.00 13.10 -15.74
N VAL A 181 8.08 13.60 -14.90
CA VAL A 181 8.33 14.72 -13.96
C VAL A 181 8.84 14.22 -12.61
N VAL A 182 8.52 12.98 -12.24
CA VAL A 182 8.93 12.35 -10.98
C VAL A 182 9.88 11.19 -11.30
N PRO A 183 11.21 11.38 -11.29
CA PRO A 183 12.16 10.33 -11.60
C PRO A 183 12.04 9.12 -10.67
N PHE A 184 12.19 7.92 -11.22
CA PHE A 184 12.10 6.67 -10.46
C PHE A 184 13.10 6.62 -9.29
N GLU A 185 14.31 7.14 -9.48
CA GLU A 185 15.38 7.18 -8.49
C GLU A 185 15.08 8.16 -7.34
N GLN A 186 14.12 9.07 -7.50
CA GLN A 186 13.68 9.97 -6.44
C GLN A 186 12.53 9.36 -5.61
N LEU A 187 11.98 8.21 -6.03
CA LEU A 187 10.91 7.56 -5.30
C LEU A 187 11.41 6.78 -4.09
N VAL A 188 10.64 6.87 -3.03
CA VAL A 188 10.82 6.16 -1.77
C VAL A 188 9.55 5.38 -1.48
N LEU A 189 9.70 4.06 -1.27
CA LEU A 189 8.64 3.19 -0.76
C LEU A 189 8.55 3.35 0.75
N ILE A 190 7.48 3.97 1.23
CA ILE A 190 7.26 4.25 2.65
C ILE A 190 6.66 3.02 3.34
N GLU A 191 5.59 2.50 2.78
CA GLU A 191 4.86 1.35 3.32
C GLU A 191 4.01 0.66 2.24
N LEU A 192 3.55 -0.56 2.51
CA LEU A 192 2.52 -1.27 1.76
C LEU A 192 1.26 -1.40 2.63
N ARG A 193 0.11 -1.00 2.08
CA ARG A 193 -1.19 -1.09 2.75
C ARG A 193 -2.04 -2.19 2.13
N HIS A 194 -2.62 -3.03 2.98
CA HIS A 194 -3.63 -4.00 2.55
C HIS A 194 -4.93 -3.26 2.22
N VAL A 195 -5.35 -3.34 0.95
CA VAL A 195 -6.52 -2.62 0.40
C VAL A 195 -7.64 -3.56 -0.05
N GLY A 196 -7.45 -4.87 0.16
CA GLY A 196 -8.42 -5.91 -0.15
C GLY A 196 -7.73 -7.27 -0.18
N THR A 197 -8.50 -8.36 -0.20
CA THR A 197 -7.96 -9.73 -0.18
C THR A 197 -6.86 -9.93 -1.22
N GLY A 198 -5.64 -10.16 -0.75
CA GLY A 198 -4.47 -10.36 -1.61
C GLY A 198 -4.07 -9.15 -2.45
N SER A 199 -4.54 -7.95 -2.10
CA SER A 199 -4.26 -6.69 -2.80
C SER A 199 -3.57 -5.70 -1.86
N TRP A 200 -2.41 -5.23 -2.29
CA TRP A 200 -1.57 -4.29 -1.56
C TRP A 200 -1.30 -3.05 -2.41
N GLN A 201 -1.31 -1.88 -1.79
CA GLN A 201 -1.04 -0.61 -2.45
C GLN A 201 0.20 0.04 -1.80
N PRO A 202 1.22 0.42 -2.58
CA PRO A 202 2.40 1.10 -2.06
C PRO A 202 2.09 2.57 -1.79
N VAL A 203 2.48 3.03 -0.62
CA VAL A 203 2.57 4.45 -0.30
C VAL A 203 3.94 4.94 -0.74
N LEU A 204 3.94 5.83 -1.72
CA LEU A 204 5.16 6.35 -2.34
C LEU A 204 5.34 7.82 -1.97
N ALA A 205 6.58 8.23 -1.81
CA ALA A 205 6.96 9.63 -1.68
C ALA A 205 8.12 9.95 -2.62
N ARG A 206 8.19 11.20 -3.06
CA ARG A 206 9.33 11.77 -3.76
C ARG A 206 10.27 12.40 -2.73
N ALA A 207 11.51 11.95 -2.69
CA ALA A 207 12.56 12.60 -1.92
C ALA A 207 12.86 14.00 -2.49
N MET A 208 13.03 14.98 -1.62
CA MET A 208 13.56 16.29 -2.02
C MET A 208 15.08 16.15 -2.14
N SER A 209 15.61 16.41 -3.33
CA SER A 209 17.05 16.46 -3.62
C SER A 209 17.69 17.72 -3.05
#